data_AF-A0A7V4KT11-F1
#
_entry.id   AF-A0A7V4KT11-F1
#
_cell.length_a   1.000
_cell.length_b   1.000
_cell.length_c   1.000
_cell.angle_alpha   90.00
_cell.angle_beta   90.00
_cell.angle_gamma   90.00
#
_symmetry.space_group_name_H-M   'P 1'
#
loop_
_entity.id
_entity.type
_entity.pdbx_description
1 polymer ?
#
loop_
_entity_poly.entity_id
_entity_poly.type
_entity_poly.pdbx_seq_one_letter_code
_entity_poly.pdbx_strand_id
1 'polypeptide(L)'
;EIVFERHRHRYELNNNFREILEKKGMVMAGINPERNLVEIIELKNHPFFVATQFHPEFKSRPLRPHPLFREFVRACLKRSKNF
;
A
#
# COMPACT_ATOMS: atom_id res chain seq x y z
N GLU A 1 0.80 -7.08 11.92
CA GLU A 1 1.80 -6.31 12.69
C GLU A 1 1.36 -4.85 12.69
N ILE A 2 1.59 -4.10 13.77
CA ILE A 2 1.32 -2.66 13.81
C ILE A 2 2.56 -1.93 13.29
N VAL A 3 2.36 -1.03 12.34
CA VAL A 3 3.43 -0.20 11.77
C VAL A 3 3.08 1.27 11.92
N PHE A 4 4.11 2.11 12.07
CA PHE A 4 3.96 3.55 12.13
C PHE A 4 4.62 4.14 10.89
N GLU A 5 4.01 5.12 10.23
CA GLU A 5 4.55 5.72 9.00
C GLU A 5 4.37 7.25 8.96
N ARG A 6 5.10 7.93 8.07
CA ARG A 6 5.05 9.40 7.94
C ARG A 6 4.04 9.83 6.90
N HIS A 7 3.16 10.76 7.26
CA HIS A 7 2.07 11.23 6.41
C HIS A 7 2.23 12.74 6.15
N ARG A 8 1.82 13.21 4.97
CA ARG A 8 1.76 14.64 4.66
C ARG A 8 0.64 14.94 3.65
N HIS A 9 -0.59 14.62 4.03
CA HIS A 9 -1.80 14.91 3.27
C HIS A 9 -2.90 15.44 4.20
N ARG A 10 -4.01 15.92 3.61
CA ARG A 10 -5.22 16.34 4.34
C ARG A 10 -6.49 15.63 3.88
N TYR A 11 -6.49 15.15 2.64
CA TYR A 11 -7.60 14.38 2.10
C TYR A 11 -7.45 12.92 2.49
N GLU A 12 -8.59 12.30 2.72
CA GLU A 12 -8.73 10.89 3.08
C GLU A 12 -9.74 10.22 2.16
N LEU A 13 -9.74 8.88 2.13
CA LEU A 13 -10.78 8.14 1.42
C LEU A 13 -12.15 8.42 2.06
N ASN A 14 -13.12 8.80 1.23
CA ASN A 14 -14.51 8.87 1.67
C ASN A 14 -15.07 7.44 1.81
N ASN A 15 -15.29 7.01 3.05
CA ASN A 15 -15.76 5.67 3.39
C ASN A 15 -17.13 5.31 2.79
N ASN A 16 -17.94 6.28 2.36
CA ASN A 16 -19.18 6.01 1.63
C ASN A 16 -18.94 5.29 0.28
N PHE A 17 -17.73 5.41 -0.28
CA PHE A 17 -17.33 4.71 -1.52
C PHE A 17 -16.57 3.41 -1.26
N ARG A 18 -16.35 3.03 -0.01
CA ARG A 18 -15.51 1.87 0.32
C ARG A 18 -16.08 0.57 -0.23
N GLU A 19 -17.37 0.33 0.02
CA GLU A 19 -18.04 -0.91 -0.40
C GLU A 19 -18.06 -1.09 -1.93
N ILE A 20 -18.29 -0.01 -2.69
CA ILE A 20 -18.28 -0.09 -4.15
C ILE A 20 -16.88 -0.37 -4.70
N LEU A 21 -15.84 0.18 -4.09
CA LEU A 21 -14.45 -0.11 -4.45
C LEU A 21 -14.09 -1.56 -4.13
N GLU A 22 -14.47 -2.06 -2.95
CA GLU A 22 -14.24 -3.45 -2.54
C GLU A 22 -14.94 -4.44 -3.47
N LYS A 23 -16.21 -4.18 -3.83
CA LYS A 23 -16.96 -4.99 -4.82
C LYS A 23 -16.32 -5.02 -6.20
N LYS A 24 -15.53 -4.00 -6.56
CA LYS A 24 -14.78 -3.93 -7.83
C LYS A 24 -13.36 -4.49 -7.74
N GLY A 25 -13.00 -5.10 -6.60
CA GLY A 25 -11.74 -5.84 -6.43
C GLY A 25 -10.62 -5.06 -5.73
N MET A 26 -10.90 -3.85 -5.24
CA MET A 26 -9.97 -3.14 -4.36
C MET A 26 -9.96 -3.81 -2.98
N VAL A 27 -8.78 -4.00 -2.39
CA VAL A 27 -8.62 -4.55 -1.05
C VAL A 27 -8.13 -3.44 -0.13
N MET A 28 -8.87 -3.17 0.95
CA MET A 28 -8.47 -2.22 1.99
C MET A 28 -7.47 -2.91 2.94
N ALA A 29 -6.22 -3.03 2.49
CA ALA A 29 -5.19 -3.87 3.12
C ALA A 29 -4.63 -3.28 4.41
N GLY A 30 -4.70 -1.96 4.60
CA GLY A 30 -4.23 -1.27 5.80
C GLY A 30 -5.25 -0.22 6.23
N ILE A 31 -5.71 -0.35 7.48
CA ILE A 31 -6.69 0.56 8.08
C ILE A 31 -6.13 1.05 9.40
N ASN A 32 -6.19 2.35 9.61
CA ASN A 32 -5.87 2.97 10.89
C ASN A 32 -6.94 2.54 11.93
N PRO A 33 -6.57 1.81 12.99
CA PRO A 33 -7.55 1.24 13.92
C PRO A 33 -8.24 2.29 14.79
N GLU A 34 -7.61 3.45 15.02
CA GLU A 34 -8.17 4.52 15.85
C GLU A 34 -9.11 5.44 15.07
N ARG A 35 -8.75 5.74 13.82
CA ARG A 35 -9.44 6.76 13.01
C ARG A 35 -10.28 6.19 11.88
N ASN A 36 -10.23 4.87 11.66
CA ASN A 36 -10.90 4.17 10.56
C ASN A 36 -10.59 4.78 9.16
N LEU A 37 -9.34 5.18 8.98
CA LEU A 37 -8.80 5.69 7.72
C LEU A 37 -8.16 4.55 6.93
N VAL A 38 -8.42 4.50 5.63
CA VAL A 38 -7.74 3.55 4.74
C VAL A 38 -6.36 4.13 4.40
N GLU A 39 -5.32 3.44 4.86
CA GLU A 39 -3.92 3.84 4.71
C GLU A 39 -3.24 3.12 3.54
N ILE A 40 -3.64 1.86 3.29
CA ILE A 40 -3.04 0.99 2.27
C ILE A 40 -4.15 0.29 1.49
N ILE A 41 -4.02 0.29 0.17
CA ILE A 41 -4.88 -0.45 -0.75
C ILE A 41 -4.08 -1.38 -1.67
N GLU A 42 -4.70 -2.48 -2.04
CA GLU A 42 -4.18 -3.44 -3.03
C GLU A 42 -5.25 -3.75 -4.07
N LEU A 43 -4.84 -4.25 -5.25
CA LEU A 43 -5.78 -4.68 -6.28
C LEU A 43 -5.71 -6.21 -6.44
N LYS A 44 -6.85 -6.86 -6.24
CA LYS A 44 -6.96 -8.31 -6.39
C LYS A 44 -6.57 -8.72 -7.81
N ASN A 45 -5.87 -9.85 -7.94
CA ASN A 45 -5.41 -10.45 -9.20
C ASN A 45 -4.35 -9.64 -9.98
N HIS A 46 -3.77 -8.58 -9.39
CA HIS A 46 -2.60 -7.92 -9.96
C HIS A 46 -1.31 -8.49 -9.35
N PRO A 47 -0.26 -8.80 -10.13
CA PRO A 47 0.94 -9.48 -9.61
C PRO A 47 1.69 -8.69 -8.53
N PHE A 48 1.60 -7.36 -8.59
CA PHE A 48 2.04 -6.46 -7.53
C PHE A 48 1.35 -5.10 -7.70
N PHE A 49 0.29 -4.84 -6.96
CA PHE A 49 -0.37 -3.53 -6.88
C PHE A 49 -0.55 -3.17 -5.41
N VAL A 50 0.19 -2.18 -4.96
CA VAL A 50 0.10 -1.65 -3.60
C VAL A 50 0.17 -0.14 -3.70
N ALA A 51 -0.77 0.56 -3.06
CA ALA A 51 -0.75 2.00 -2.92
C ALA A 51 -0.95 2.38 -1.46
N THR A 52 -0.28 3.45 -1.03
CA THR A 52 -0.29 3.93 0.35
C THR A 52 -0.42 5.45 0.39
N GLN A 53 -1.06 5.98 1.44
CA GLN A 53 -1.15 7.41 1.74
C GLN A 53 0.11 7.97 2.41
N PHE A 54 0.87 7.12 3.10
CA PHE A 54 2.10 7.53 3.76
C PHE A 54 3.30 7.54 2.80
N HIS A 55 4.42 8.07 3.30
CA HIS A 55 5.68 8.26 2.59
C HIS A 55 6.73 7.23 3.06
N PRO A 56 6.74 5.99 2.51
CA PRO A 56 7.71 4.96 2.89
C PRO A 56 9.17 5.35 2.60
N GLU A 57 9.39 6.26 1.65
CA GLU A 57 10.71 6.76 1.25
C GLU A 57 11.46 7.41 2.42
N PHE A 58 10.77 8.09 3.33
CA PHE A 58 11.41 8.73 4.47
C PHE A 58 11.96 7.75 5.50
N LYS A 59 11.47 6.50 5.51
CA LYS A 59 11.95 5.44 6.40
C LYS A 59 12.90 4.44 5.75
N SER A 60 13.01 4.46 4.43
CA SER A 60 13.97 3.63 3.70
C SER A 60 15.42 4.08 3.97
N ARG A 61 16.36 3.13 4.12
CA ARG A 61 17.81 3.37 4.27
C ARG A 61 18.59 2.37 3.42
N PRO A 62 19.84 2.68 2.98
CA PRO A 62 20.63 1.77 2.16
C PRO A 62 20.79 0.35 2.74
N LEU A 63 21.10 0.24 4.04
CA LEU A 63 21.26 -1.04 4.73
C LEU A 63 19.94 -1.62 5.27
N ARG A 64 18.85 -0.87 5.18
CA ARG A 64 17.52 -1.28 5.64
C ARG A 64 16.46 -0.69 4.70
N PRO A 65 16.34 -1.23 3.48
CA PRO A 65 15.37 -0.73 2.52
C PRO A 65 13.96 -0.96 3.04
N HIS A 66 13.07 0.00 2.82
CA HIS A 66 11.68 -0.17 3.21
C HIS A 66 11.05 -1.38 2.47
N PRO A 67 10.24 -2.23 3.14
CA PRO A 67 9.68 -3.43 2.54
C PRO A 67 8.97 -3.17 1.21
N LEU A 68 8.13 -2.12 1.12
CA LEU A 68 7.41 -1.80 -0.12
C LEU A 68 8.33 -1.64 -1.35
N PHE A 69 9.47 -0.94 -1.23
CA PHE A 69 10.41 -0.80 -2.34
C PHE A 69 11.14 -2.11 -2.64
N ARG A 70 11.58 -2.83 -1.60
CA ARG A 70 12.26 -4.12 -1.76
C ARG A 70 11.36 -5.14 -2.49
N GLU A 71 10.10 -5.24 -2.07
CA GLU A 71 9.13 -6.16 -2.65
C GLU A 71 8.70 -5.72 -4.05
N PHE A 72 8.57 -4.41 -4.32
CA PHE A 72 8.32 -3.91 -5.66
C PHE A 72 9.43 -4.32 -6.64
N VAL A 73 10.69 -4.09 -6.28
CA VAL A 73 11.84 -4.51 -7.11
C VAL A 73 11.86 -6.03 -7.30
N ARG A 74 11.57 -6.80 -6.25
CA ARG A 74 11.46 -8.27 -6.34
C ARG A 74 10.37 -8.69 -7.33
N ALA A 75 9.20 -8.05 -7.30
CA ALA A 75 8.12 -8.32 -8.24
C ALA A 75 8.51 -7.99 -9.69
N CYS A 76 9.21 -6.87 -9.91
CA CYS A 76 9.77 -6.50 -11.22
C CYS A 76 10.75 -7.57 -11.73
N LEU A 77 11.67 -8.05 -10.89
CA LEU A 77 12.62 -9.11 -11.25
C LEU A 77 11.90 -10.42 -11.59
N LYS A 78 10.88 -10.80 -10.81
CA LYS A 78 10.06 -12.00 -11.10
C LYS A 78 9.35 -11.87 -12.44
N ARG A 79 8.75 -10.71 -12.73
CA ARG A 79 8.09 -10.45 -14.00
C ARG A 79 9.07 -10.50 -15.17
N SER A 80 10.27 -9.92 -15.02
CA SER A 80 11.30 -9.93 -16.06
C SER A 80 11.82 -11.33 -16.40
N LYS A 81 11.81 -12.28 -15.45
CA LYS A 81 12.25 -13.66 -15.67
C LYS A 81 11.18 -14.58 -16.28
N ASN A 82 9.94 -14.12 -16.32
CA ASN A 82 8.80 -14.85 -16.88
C ASN A 82 8.54 -14.47 -18.35
N PHE A 83 9.39 -13.63 -18.94
CA PHE A 83 9.53 -13.44 -20.38
C PHE A 83 10.67 -14.32 -20.89
#